data_AF-A0AAP9NSS3-F1
#
_entry.id   AF-A0AAP9NSS3-F1
#
_cell.length_a   1.000
_cell.length_b   1.000
_cell.length_c   1.000
_cell.angle_alpha   90.00
_cell.angle_beta   90.00
_cell.angle_gamma   90.00
#
_symmetry.space_group_name_H-M   'P 1'
#
loop_
_entity.id
_entity.type
_entity.pdbx_description
1 polymer ?
#
loop_
_entity_poly.entity_id
_entity_poly.type
_entity_poly.pdbx_seq_one_letter_code
_entity_poly.pdbx_strand_id
1 'polypeptide(L)'
;MKVLKALVALSAAVFTSVAYAELSEQYDTVEELMYAHQDYDSFNNTFEMLDADKPHYRLSKITVTNDLDDVVYYENWRAAVYGVYNVFAHTSIEEVTVTAIPLEFENLMNRDQAKLLDEQSITLQISREEAYDALASLIDIGSLSDVKEATEYGYQWTDDFNSVYYESVQPGLDELISELVQYCQDSCK
;
A
#
# COMPACT_ATOMS: atom_id res chain seq x y z
N MET A 1 58.69 44.94 2.94
CA MET A 1 58.03 44.15 1.87
C MET A 1 57.10 43.13 2.50
N LYS A 2 55.82 43.10 2.06
CA LYS A 2 54.77 42.05 2.22
C LYS A 2 54.34 41.74 3.67
N VAL A 3 53.25 42.28 4.24
CA VAL A 3 51.79 42.13 3.99
C VAL A 3 51.32 40.67 3.83
N LEU A 4 50.49 40.17 4.76
CA LEU A 4 49.14 39.61 4.55
C LEU A 4 48.62 39.04 5.89
N LYS A 5 47.61 39.67 6.51
CA LYS A 5 46.15 39.45 6.39
C LYS A 5 45.65 38.15 7.04
N ALA A 6 44.78 38.35 8.02
CA ALA A 6 43.98 37.36 8.72
C ALA A 6 43.09 36.54 7.78
N LEU A 7 42.74 35.32 8.21
CA LEU A 7 41.44 34.73 7.89
C LEU A 7 40.99 33.85 9.06
N VAL A 8 40.00 34.33 9.81
CA VAL A 8 39.18 33.52 10.70
C VAL A 8 38.17 32.82 9.81
N ALA A 9 38.34 31.52 9.60
CA ALA A 9 37.34 30.70 8.94
C ALA A 9 36.29 30.28 9.99
N LEU A 10 35.16 31.00 10.01
CA LEU A 10 33.96 30.59 10.73
C LEU A 10 33.21 29.62 9.81
N SER A 11 33.47 28.32 9.96
CA SER A 11 32.71 27.29 9.24
C SER A 11 31.36 27.10 9.92
N ALA A 12 30.33 27.79 9.42
CA ALA A 12 28.95 27.45 9.74
C ALA A 12 28.59 26.15 9.02
N ALA A 13 28.62 25.03 9.76
CA ALA A 13 28.02 23.80 9.30
C ALA A 13 26.50 23.98 9.31
N VAL A 14 25.92 24.20 8.12
CA VAL A 14 24.48 24.13 7.94
C VAL A 14 24.12 22.66 7.92
N PHE A 15 23.79 22.10 9.07
CA PHE A 15 23.06 20.84 9.13
C PHE A 15 21.60 21.14 8.75
N THR A 16 21.23 20.96 7.49
CA THR A 16 19.83 20.75 7.15
C THR A 16 19.47 19.34 7.61
N SER A 17 19.17 19.18 8.89
CA SER A 17 18.41 18.02 9.33
C SER A 17 16.96 18.25 8.92
N VAL A 18 16.65 17.90 7.67
CA VAL A 18 15.28 17.48 7.38
C VAL A 18 15.19 16.13 8.08
N ALA A 19 14.80 16.17 9.36
CA ALA A 19 14.28 14.98 10.00
C ALA A 19 13.00 14.68 9.24
N TYR A 20 13.12 13.85 8.19
CA TYR A 20 12.02 12.98 7.84
C TYR A 20 11.62 12.35 9.16
N ALA A 21 10.37 12.56 9.58
CA ALA A 21 9.77 11.65 10.53
C ALA A 21 9.80 10.30 9.81
N GLU A 22 10.91 9.56 9.96
CA GLU A 22 10.97 8.17 9.55
C GLU A 22 9.81 7.54 10.30
N LEU A 23 8.81 7.08 9.54
CA LEU A 23 7.85 6.11 10.03
C LEU A 23 8.65 5.07 10.82
N SER A 24 8.43 5.02 12.14
CA SER A 24 9.26 4.22 13.05
C SER A 24 9.05 2.72 12.85
N GLU A 25 8.03 2.36 12.05
CA GLU A 25 7.70 0.99 11.72
C GLU A 25 8.08 0.75 10.26
N GLN A 26 9.30 0.20 10.10
CA GLN A 26 9.84 -0.26 8.83
C GLN A 26 10.07 -1.76 8.93
N TYR A 27 9.78 -2.49 7.84
CA TYR A 27 10.00 -3.92 7.72
C TYR A 27 10.88 -4.21 6.51
N ASP A 28 11.63 -5.31 6.59
CA ASP A 28 12.53 -5.72 5.52
C ASP A 28 11.78 -6.49 4.41
N THR A 29 10.65 -7.12 4.75
CA THR A 29 9.88 -7.98 3.83
C THR A 29 8.37 -7.74 3.93
N VAL A 30 7.64 -8.16 2.89
CA VAL A 30 6.17 -8.14 2.88
C VAL A 30 5.61 -9.08 3.96
N GLU A 31 6.20 -10.26 4.13
CA GLU A 31 5.74 -11.21 5.15
C GLU A 31 5.86 -10.66 6.57
N GLU A 32 6.95 -9.95 6.89
CA GLU A 32 7.13 -9.32 8.20
C GLU A 32 6.08 -8.23 8.46
N LEU A 33 5.81 -7.39 7.46
CA LEU A 33 4.75 -6.38 7.53
C LEU A 33 3.38 -7.02 7.76
N MET A 34 3.01 -8.01 6.94
CA MET A 34 1.69 -8.66 7.03
C MET A 34 1.53 -9.40 8.36
N TYR A 35 2.59 -10.05 8.85
CA TYR A 35 2.59 -10.71 10.15
C TYR A 35 2.40 -9.72 11.32
N ALA A 36 3.03 -8.55 11.23
CA ALA A 36 2.96 -7.54 12.28
C ALA A 36 1.60 -6.83 12.33
N HIS A 37 1.03 -6.49 11.17
CA HIS A 37 -0.25 -5.77 11.08
C HIS A 37 -1.47 -6.69 11.24
N GLN A 38 -1.36 -7.97 10.85
CA GLN A 38 -2.44 -8.97 10.94
C GLN A 38 -3.74 -8.61 10.20
N ASP A 39 -3.71 -7.61 9.31
CA ASP A 39 -4.84 -7.22 8.47
C ASP A 39 -5.19 -8.29 7.43
N TYR A 40 -4.17 -9.03 7.00
CA TYR A 40 -4.25 -10.24 6.18
C TYR A 40 -3.31 -11.28 6.77
N ASP A 41 -3.77 -12.52 6.87
CA ASP A 41 -3.05 -13.59 7.54
C ASP A 41 -3.10 -14.89 6.75
N SER A 42 -1.99 -15.63 6.81
CA SER A 42 -1.85 -16.90 6.08
C SER A 42 -2.69 -18.01 6.70
N PHE A 43 -3.03 -17.93 7.98
CA PHE A 43 -3.83 -18.95 8.66
C PHE A 43 -5.27 -19.00 8.15
N ASN A 44 -5.87 -17.84 7.87
CA ASN A 44 -7.19 -17.69 7.26
C ASN A 44 -7.15 -17.65 5.73
N ASN A 45 -5.99 -17.96 5.12
CA ASN A 45 -5.78 -17.94 3.68
C ASN A 45 -6.03 -16.57 3.01
N THR A 46 -5.94 -15.48 3.78
CA THR A 46 -6.12 -14.11 3.28
C THR A 46 -4.82 -13.47 2.81
N PHE A 47 -3.67 -14.07 3.12
CA PHE A 47 -2.35 -13.72 2.59
C PHE A 47 -1.58 -14.95 2.11
N GLU A 48 -0.91 -14.85 0.96
CA GLU A 48 0.01 -15.86 0.45
C GLU A 48 1.13 -15.21 -0.39
N MET A 49 2.39 -15.58 -0.17
CA MET A 49 3.47 -15.24 -1.10
C MET A 49 3.38 -16.14 -2.33
N LEU A 50 3.34 -15.55 -3.53
CA LEU A 50 3.23 -16.26 -4.81
C LEU A 50 4.59 -16.45 -5.49
N ASP A 51 5.55 -15.58 -5.18
CA ASP A 51 6.96 -15.71 -5.56
C ASP A 51 7.83 -15.59 -4.29
N ALA A 52 8.82 -16.47 -4.15
CA ALA A 52 9.73 -16.47 -3.01
C ALA A 52 10.93 -15.53 -3.20
N ASP A 53 11.24 -15.16 -4.45
CA ASP A 53 12.41 -14.34 -4.79
C ASP A 53 12.03 -12.87 -5.06
N LYS A 54 10.72 -12.57 -5.16
CA LYS A 54 10.18 -11.25 -5.46
C LYS A 54 8.99 -10.94 -4.56
N PRO A 55 8.68 -9.66 -4.31
CA PRO A 55 7.49 -9.25 -3.58
C PRO A 55 6.22 -9.42 -4.45
N HIS A 56 5.91 -10.66 -4.83
CA HIS A 56 4.66 -11.06 -5.47
C HIS A 56 3.82 -11.85 -4.48
N TYR A 57 2.65 -11.34 -4.13
CA TYR A 57 1.78 -11.91 -3.11
C TYR A 57 0.30 -11.75 -3.46
N ARG A 58 -0.51 -12.63 -2.88
CA ARG A 58 -1.96 -12.55 -2.89
C ARG A 58 -2.47 -11.90 -1.60
N LEU A 59 -3.42 -10.98 -1.76
CA LEU A 59 -4.29 -10.55 -0.67
C LEU A 59 -5.73 -10.93 -1.01
N SER A 60 -6.45 -11.50 -0.05
CA SER A 60 -7.83 -11.92 -0.26
C SER A 60 -8.76 -11.34 0.78
N LYS A 61 -9.67 -10.46 0.34
CA LYS A 61 -10.79 -10.04 1.17
C LYS A 61 -11.81 -11.17 1.25
N ILE A 62 -12.32 -11.36 2.47
CA ILE A 62 -13.38 -12.31 2.74
C ILE A 62 -14.69 -11.74 2.20
N THR A 63 -15.39 -12.53 1.41
CA THR A 63 -16.76 -12.25 0.95
C THR A 63 -17.68 -13.40 1.32
N VAL A 64 -18.99 -13.17 1.29
CA VAL A 64 -19.99 -14.22 1.46
C VAL A 64 -20.83 -14.37 0.21
N THR A 65 -21.31 -15.58 -0.03
CA THR A 65 -22.17 -15.87 -1.19
C THR A 65 -23.39 -14.93 -1.20
N ASN A 66 -23.64 -14.31 -2.36
CA ASN A 66 -24.65 -13.27 -2.60
C ASN A 66 -24.36 -11.88 -2.02
N ASP A 67 -23.10 -11.61 -1.62
CA ASP A 67 -22.66 -10.21 -1.54
C ASP A 67 -22.92 -9.51 -2.88
N LEU A 68 -23.18 -8.21 -2.81
CA LEU A 68 -23.41 -7.40 -4.02
C LEU A 68 -22.11 -7.32 -4.83
N ASP A 69 -22.20 -7.51 -6.15
CA ASP A 69 -21.04 -7.48 -7.04
C ASP A 69 -20.20 -6.21 -6.86
N ASP A 70 -20.83 -5.04 -6.74
CA ASP A 70 -20.14 -3.77 -6.51
C ASP A 70 -19.35 -3.76 -5.17
N VAL A 71 -19.91 -4.37 -4.11
CA VAL A 71 -19.21 -4.46 -2.82
C VAL A 71 -17.97 -5.34 -2.95
N VAL A 72 -18.10 -6.48 -3.63
CA VAL A 72 -16.96 -7.38 -3.88
C VAL A 72 -15.90 -6.68 -4.72
N TYR A 73 -16.30 -5.97 -5.77
CA TYR A 73 -15.42 -5.21 -6.64
C TYR A 73 -14.60 -4.17 -5.87
N TYR A 74 -15.25 -3.31 -5.08
CA TYR A 74 -14.55 -2.26 -4.35
C TYR A 74 -13.70 -2.80 -3.19
N GLU A 75 -14.16 -3.82 -2.48
CA GLU A 75 -13.33 -4.46 -1.44
C GLU A 75 -12.09 -5.15 -2.03
N ASN A 76 -12.22 -5.75 -3.21
CA ASN A 76 -11.07 -6.37 -3.88
C ASN A 76 -10.06 -5.32 -4.36
N TRP A 77 -10.53 -4.20 -4.93
CA TRP A 77 -9.66 -3.06 -5.24
C TRP A 77 -9.00 -2.46 -4.00
N ARG A 78 -9.72 -2.33 -2.88
CA ARG A 78 -9.13 -1.91 -1.60
C ARG A 78 -8.02 -2.86 -1.15
N ALA A 79 -8.17 -4.16 -1.37
CA ALA A 79 -7.10 -5.12 -1.08
C ALA A 79 -5.86 -4.90 -1.96
N ALA A 80 -6.05 -4.64 -3.25
CA ALA A 80 -4.95 -4.33 -4.17
C ALA A 80 -4.24 -3.03 -3.77
N VAL A 81 -5.00 -1.96 -3.51
CA VAL A 81 -4.51 -0.65 -3.07
C VAL A 81 -3.79 -0.76 -1.72
N TYR A 82 -4.39 -1.45 -0.74
CA TYR A 82 -3.74 -1.75 0.54
C TYR A 82 -2.40 -2.45 0.32
N GLY A 83 -2.38 -3.50 -0.51
CA GLY A 83 -1.16 -4.27 -0.78
C GLY A 83 -0.04 -3.41 -1.33
N VAL A 84 -0.34 -2.48 -2.24
CA VAL A 84 0.65 -1.57 -2.82
C VAL A 84 1.11 -0.53 -1.79
N TYR A 85 0.18 0.27 -1.29
CA TYR A 85 0.52 1.46 -0.51
C TYR A 85 0.95 1.15 0.92
N ASN A 86 0.44 0.08 1.55
CA ASN A 86 0.90 -0.31 2.88
C ASN A 86 2.35 -0.81 2.84
N VAL A 87 2.72 -1.58 1.82
CA VAL A 87 4.11 -2.03 1.63
C VAL A 87 5.03 -0.84 1.36
N PHE A 88 4.65 0.06 0.47
CA PHE A 88 5.51 1.21 0.19
C PHE A 88 5.60 2.22 1.34
N ALA A 89 4.59 2.33 2.19
CA ALA A 89 4.66 3.18 3.38
C ALA A 89 5.63 2.63 4.45
N HIS A 90 5.80 1.31 4.53
CA HIS A 90 6.46 0.63 5.65
C HIS A 90 7.69 -0.21 5.26
N THR A 91 8.17 -0.13 4.02
CA THR A 91 9.35 -0.89 3.58
C THR A 91 10.22 -0.05 2.64
N SER A 92 11.42 -0.56 2.34
CA SER A 92 12.30 -0.03 1.27
C SER A 92 12.14 -0.76 -0.07
N ILE A 93 11.09 -1.57 -0.23
CA ILE A 93 10.82 -2.30 -1.48
C ILE A 93 10.52 -1.31 -2.60
N GLU A 94 11.10 -1.53 -3.78
CA GLU A 94 11.01 -0.59 -4.92
C GLU A 94 10.00 -1.01 -6.00
N GLU A 95 9.54 -2.26 -5.98
CA GLU A 95 8.52 -2.77 -6.89
C GLU A 95 7.73 -3.86 -6.16
N VAL A 96 6.42 -3.94 -6.39
CA VAL A 96 5.58 -5.02 -5.88
C VAL A 96 4.72 -5.60 -7.00
N THR A 97 4.34 -6.87 -6.85
CA THR A 97 3.23 -7.46 -7.60
C THR A 97 2.15 -7.89 -6.62
N VAL A 98 0.99 -7.25 -6.67
CA VAL A 98 -0.13 -7.56 -5.77
C VAL A 98 -1.23 -8.21 -6.58
N THR A 99 -1.61 -9.43 -6.19
CA THR A 99 -2.76 -10.15 -6.75
C THR A 99 -3.89 -10.13 -5.71
N ALA A 100 -4.91 -9.32 -5.91
CA ALA A 100 -6.11 -9.31 -5.08
C ALA A 100 -7.18 -10.25 -5.65
N ILE A 101 -7.56 -11.27 -4.86
CA ILE A 101 -8.61 -12.24 -5.26
C ILE A 101 -9.58 -12.42 -4.09
N PRO A 102 -10.89 -12.21 -4.26
CA PRO A 102 -11.85 -12.45 -3.20
C PRO A 102 -11.84 -13.91 -2.73
N LEU A 103 -11.95 -14.11 -1.42
CA LEU A 103 -12.13 -15.43 -0.81
C LEU A 103 -13.58 -15.55 -0.34
N GLU A 104 -14.40 -16.21 -1.15
CA GLU A 104 -15.83 -16.37 -0.88
C GLU A 104 -16.09 -17.55 0.06
N PHE A 105 -16.93 -17.31 1.06
CA PHE A 105 -17.50 -18.32 1.94
C PHE A 105 -18.98 -18.46 1.67
N GLU A 106 -19.54 -19.68 1.79
CA GLU A 106 -20.99 -19.88 1.77
C GLU A 106 -21.67 -19.04 2.88
N ASN A 107 -21.06 -19.02 4.06
CA ASN A 107 -21.42 -18.18 5.20
C ASN A 107 -20.24 -18.13 6.19
N LEU A 108 -20.23 -17.13 7.07
CA LEU A 108 -19.14 -16.91 8.04
C LEU A 108 -19.00 -18.01 9.11
N MET A 109 -19.96 -18.93 9.22
CA MET A 109 -19.95 -20.03 10.19
C MET A 109 -19.29 -21.31 9.63
N ASN A 110 -19.06 -21.39 8.32
CA ASN A 110 -18.48 -22.55 7.66
C ASN A 110 -17.25 -22.13 6.84
N ARG A 111 -16.09 -22.09 7.52
CA ARG A 111 -14.82 -21.66 6.90
C ARG A 111 -14.17 -22.72 6.00
N ASP A 112 -14.62 -23.96 6.06
CA ASP A 112 -13.98 -25.09 5.37
C ASP A 112 -14.33 -25.17 3.86
N GLN A 113 -15.21 -24.29 3.37
CA GLN A 113 -15.65 -24.25 1.96
C GLN A 113 -15.25 -22.95 1.25
N ALA A 114 -14.22 -22.28 1.74
CA ALA A 114 -13.72 -21.07 1.11
C ALA A 114 -13.27 -21.35 -0.33
N LYS A 115 -13.67 -20.51 -1.29
CA LYS A 115 -13.21 -20.56 -2.68
C LYS A 115 -12.66 -19.21 -3.11
N LEU A 116 -11.60 -19.23 -3.90
CA LEU A 116 -11.12 -18.02 -4.57
C LEU A 116 -12.03 -17.72 -5.77
N LEU A 117 -12.38 -16.45 -5.94
CA LEU A 117 -13.12 -15.95 -7.11
C LEU A 117 -12.13 -15.45 -8.16
N ASP A 118 -11.41 -16.38 -8.80
CA ASP A 118 -10.32 -16.08 -9.75
C ASP A 118 -10.78 -15.17 -10.91
N GLU A 119 -12.06 -15.24 -11.29
CA GLU A 119 -12.65 -14.37 -12.32
C GLU A 119 -12.72 -12.89 -11.94
N GLN A 120 -12.57 -12.57 -10.66
CA GLN A 120 -12.52 -11.20 -10.11
C GLN A 120 -11.10 -10.80 -9.70
N SER A 121 -10.08 -11.54 -10.15
CA SER A 121 -8.69 -11.26 -9.81
C SER A 121 -8.21 -9.93 -10.37
N ILE A 122 -7.53 -9.15 -9.51
CA ILE A 122 -6.85 -7.90 -9.85
C ILE A 122 -5.36 -8.13 -9.63
N THR A 123 -4.52 -7.99 -10.66
CA THR A 123 -3.06 -8.09 -10.50
C THR A 123 -2.39 -6.80 -10.93
N LEU A 124 -1.83 -6.08 -9.96
CA LEU A 124 -1.03 -4.87 -10.18
C LEU A 124 0.45 -5.23 -10.07
N GLN A 125 1.25 -4.87 -11.08
CA GLN A 125 2.70 -4.82 -10.95
C GLN A 125 3.13 -3.37 -11.11
N ILE A 126 3.68 -2.80 -10.04
CA ILE A 126 3.92 -1.36 -9.97
C ILE A 126 5.17 -1.07 -9.15
N SER A 127 5.97 -0.12 -9.63
CA SER A 127 7.12 0.42 -8.89
C SER A 127 6.70 1.46 -7.86
N ARG A 128 7.60 1.76 -6.92
CA ARG A 128 7.43 2.82 -5.92
C ARG A 128 7.22 4.19 -6.56
N GLU A 129 8.00 4.50 -7.60
CA GLU A 129 7.90 5.77 -8.34
C GLU A 129 6.54 5.88 -9.03
N GLU A 130 6.09 4.82 -9.71
CA GLU A 130 4.79 4.79 -10.38
C GLU A 130 3.61 4.90 -9.40
N ALA A 131 3.67 4.21 -8.25
CA ALA A 131 2.65 4.30 -7.22
C ALA A 131 2.59 5.70 -6.59
N TYR A 132 3.75 6.35 -6.42
CA TYR A 132 3.84 7.74 -5.97
C TYR A 132 3.19 8.68 -6.98
N ASP A 133 3.55 8.59 -8.26
CA ASP A 133 3.01 9.47 -9.29
C ASP A 133 1.48 9.33 -9.45
N ALA A 134 0.98 8.09 -9.40
CA ALA A 134 -0.46 7.80 -9.45
C ALA A 134 -1.22 8.42 -8.28
N LEU A 135 -0.62 8.46 -7.08
CA LEU A 135 -1.28 8.99 -5.89
C LEU A 135 -1.12 10.50 -5.75
N ALA A 136 0.06 11.04 -6.07
CA ALA A 136 0.37 12.46 -6.00
C ALA A 136 -0.39 13.31 -7.02
N SER A 137 -0.98 12.69 -8.05
CA SER A 137 -1.91 13.35 -8.97
C SER A 137 -3.28 13.64 -8.33
N LEU A 138 -3.62 12.93 -7.24
CA LEU A 138 -4.93 12.97 -6.59
C LEU A 138 -4.90 13.66 -5.22
N ILE A 139 -3.82 13.51 -4.46
CA ILE A 139 -3.66 14.06 -3.10
C ILE A 139 -2.27 14.68 -2.91
N ASP A 140 -2.15 15.59 -1.94
CA ASP A 140 -0.87 16.24 -1.62
C ASP A 140 -0.02 15.33 -0.72
N ILE A 141 1.00 14.72 -1.29
CA ILE A 141 1.98 13.90 -0.58
C ILE A 141 3.40 14.26 -1.01
N GLY A 142 4.35 14.28 -0.08
CA GLY A 142 5.77 14.41 -0.36
C GLY A 142 6.48 13.06 -0.51
N SER A 143 5.88 11.99 0.01
CA SER A 143 6.37 10.61 -0.10
C SER A 143 5.23 9.60 0.10
N LEU A 144 5.43 8.35 -0.33
CA LEU A 144 4.48 7.26 -0.03
C LEU A 144 4.41 6.92 1.46
N SER A 145 5.33 7.40 2.28
CA SER A 145 5.27 7.25 3.72
C SER A 145 4.17 8.16 4.32
N ASP A 146 3.83 9.27 3.64
CA ASP A 146 2.87 10.26 4.13
C ASP A 146 1.41 9.77 4.12
N VAL A 147 1.15 8.59 3.52
CA VAL A 147 -0.19 7.97 3.53
C VAL A 147 -0.56 7.39 4.89
N LYS A 148 0.41 7.25 5.81
CA LYS A 148 0.23 6.74 7.17
C LYS A 148 0.58 7.80 8.21
N GLU A 149 -0.17 7.78 9.31
CA GLU A 149 0.15 8.55 10.51
C GLU A 149 0.13 7.68 11.76
N ALA A 150 1.01 8.01 12.71
CA ALA A 150 1.04 7.35 14.01
C ALA A 150 -0.09 7.88 14.91
N THR A 151 -0.93 6.98 15.41
CA THR A 151 -2.03 7.30 16.33
C THR A 151 -1.90 6.52 17.64
N GLU A 152 -2.79 6.77 18.60
CA GLU A 152 -2.86 5.96 19.83
C GLU A 152 -3.25 4.49 19.58
N TYR A 153 -3.80 4.18 18.39
CA TYR A 153 -4.20 2.84 17.94
C TYR A 153 -3.22 2.22 16.94
N GLY A 154 -2.01 2.79 16.81
CA GLY A 154 -1.01 2.37 15.82
C GLY A 154 -1.06 3.22 14.55
N TYR A 155 -0.48 2.71 13.46
CA TYR A 155 -0.39 3.42 12.19
C TYR A 155 -1.70 3.32 11.41
N GLN A 156 -2.31 4.47 11.13
CA GLN A 156 -3.58 4.57 10.42
C GLN A 156 -3.39 5.28 9.09
N TRP A 157 -4.32 5.07 8.15
CA TRP A 157 -4.38 5.89 6.93
C TRP A 157 -4.64 7.35 7.31
N THR A 158 -3.90 8.27 6.70
CA THR A 158 -4.17 9.70 6.83
C THR A 158 -5.53 10.05 6.22
N ASP A 159 -6.11 11.18 6.64
CA ASP A 159 -7.37 11.69 6.08
C ASP A 159 -7.27 11.90 4.56
N ASP A 160 -6.12 12.40 4.08
CA ASP A 160 -5.89 12.58 2.64
C ASP A 160 -5.89 11.24 1.90
N PHE A 161 -5.21 10.21 2.42
CA PHE A 161 -5.27 8.88 1.79
C PHE A 161 -6.66 8.25 1.89
N ASN A 162 -7.37 8.41 3.01
CA ASN A 162 -8.75 7.96 3.15
C ASN A 162 -9.68 8.60 2.10
N SER A 163 -9.36 9.80 1.60
CA SER A 163 -10.13 10.49 0.57
C SER A 163 -10.12 9.81 -0.81
N VAL A 164 -9.12 8.96 -1.06
CA VAL A 164 -8.96 8.18 -2.30
C VAL A 164 -9.03 6.68 -2.06
N TYR A 165 -9.04 6.21 -0.81
CA TYR A 165 -9.15 4.79 -0.48
C TYR A 165 -10.63 4.32 -0.37
N TYR A 166 -11.54 5.21 0.01
CA TYR A 166 -12.97 4.91 0.11
C TYR A 166 -13.77 5.53 -1.04
N GLU A 167 -14.77 4.79 -1.54
CA GLU A 167 -15.60 5.19 -2.69
C GLU A 167 -16.47 6.43 -2.41
N SER A 168 -16.85 6.65 -1.15
CA SER A 168 -17.80 7.69 -0.75
C SER A 168 -17.17 9.07 -0.57
N VAL A 169 -15.88 9.23 -0.92
CA VAL A 169 -15.10 10.45 -0.69
C VAL A 169 -14.66 11.04 -2.04
N GLN A 170 -14.14 12.27 -2.04
CA GLN A 170 -13.60 12.93 -3.23
C GLN A 170 -12.11 13.19 -3.00
N PRO A 171 -11.21 12.78 -3.92
CA PRO A 171 -11.46 12.24 -5.27
C PRO A 171 -12.15 10.87 -5.33
N GLY A 172 -11.93 10.02 -4.32
CA GLY A 172 -12.57 8.72 -4.20
C GLY A 172 -11.79 7.58 -4.85
N LEU A 173 -12.18 6.35 -4.51
CA LEU A 173 -11.50 5.14 -4.97
C LEU A 173 -11.52 4.95 -6.49
N ASP A 174 -12.58 5.38 -7.18
CA ASP A 174 -12.66 5.26 -8.64
C ASP A 174 -11.56 6.04 -9.37
N GLU A 175 -11.23 7.23 -8.90
CA GLU A 175 -10.16 8.05 -9.49
C GLU A 175 -8.79 7.39 -9.27
N LEU A 176 -8.55 6.85 -8.08
CA LEU A 176 -7.32 6.08 -7.82
C LEU A 176 -7.24 4.81 -8.66
N ILE A 177 -8.35 4.09 -8.83
CA ILE A 177 -8.41 2.95 -9.75
C ILE A 177 -8.06 3.37 -11.18
N SER A 178 -8.59 4.50 -11.66
CA SER A 178 -8.30 5.02 -13.00
C SER A 178 -6.81 5.28 -13.23
N GLU A 179 -6.10 5.76 -12.20
CA GLU A 179 -4.64 5.93 -12.25
C GLU A 179 -3.87 4.59 -12.20
N LEU A 180 -4.41 3.59 -11.50
CA LEU A 180 -3.75 2.30 -11.29
C LEU A 180 -3.98 1.27 -12.42
N VAL A 181 -5.08 1.35 -13.17
CA VAL A 181 -5.44 0.32 -14.18
C VAL A 181 -4.40 0.14 -15.29
N GLN A 182 -3.55 1.14 -15.54
CA GLN A 182 -2.47 1.03 -16.52
C GLN A 182 -1.35 0.06 -16.10
N TYR A 183 -1.29 -0.31 -14.82
CA TYR A 183 -0.28 -1.22 -14.25
C TYR A 183 -0.79 -2.67 -14.11
N CYS A 184 -1.95 -2.98 -14.71
CA CYS A 184 -2.53 -4.32 -14.72
C CYS A 184 -1.81 -5.25 -15.71
N GLN A 185 -1.44 -6.47 -15.28
CA GLN A 185 -0.69 -7.42 -16.12
C GLN A 185 -1.55 -8.23 -17.11
N ASP A 186 -2.83 -8.50 -16.82
CA ASP A 186 -3.74 -9.28 -17.69
C ASP A 186 -5.06 -8.56 -17.97
N SER A 187 -5.86 -8.29 -16.92
CA SER A 187 -6.94 -7.30 -16.91
C SER A 187 -7.46 -7.14 -15.48
N CYS A 188 -7.54 -5.92 -14.96
CA CYS A 188 -8.28 -5.64 -13.73
C CYS A 188 -9.76 -5.43 -14.08
N LYS A 189 -10.48 -6.53 -14.33
CA LYS A 189 -11.90 -6.51 -14.70
C LYS A 189 -12.80 -6.52 -13.49
#